data_AF-A0A5K8A7K8-F1
#
_entry.id   AF-A0A5K8A7K8-F1
#
_cell.length_a   1.000
_cell.length_b   1.000
_cell.length_c   1.000
_cell.angle_alpha   90.00
_cell.angle_beta   90.00
_cell.angle_gamma   90.00
#
_symmetry.space_group_name_H-M   'P 1'
#
loop_
_entity.id
_entity.type
_entity.pdbx_description
1 polymer ?
#
loop_
_entity_poly.entity_id
_entity_poly.type
_entity_poly.pdbx_seq_one_letter_code
_entity_poly.pdbx_strand_id
1 'polypeptide(L)'
;MKSNAPPDGLPLRIAAWRRPPKNDRHHFCPALANENGSAVNPVAAALFCGLVLIIVVYTTLDRTGLMVRLGRFGPVLPLLIIAWLMYGIYRGFRLLKQRLARIRIKGPLYLRALMNDCLERTCGPLEKRLNSPEISSAAIFNDILLDKMQDICRTDCLRFSDIRRRIEGSRLKGTANHVLAPFFQTATEYLKRPLPEEIRQVDDMASRSRKDFKPLLQRLKATHQALCTGTGDILSLLPPDPKKVEKIRSSYRYRPPTPERAARMAFALETLVYLKAIRHENVNPMDRRRYDAVAGKVIPQLADALSAYRQAWQVLVDAYEQPQGQ
;
A
#
# COMPACT_ATOMS: atom_id res chain seq x y z
N MET A 1 -48.81 -2.30 33.56
CA MET A 1 -47.65 -2.75 34.36
C MET A 1 -46.41 -2.59 33.49
N LYS A 2 -45.65 -1.48 33.69
CA LYS A 2 -44.27 -1.46 34.23
C LYS A 2 -43.30 -2.32 33.39
N SER A 3 -42.59 -1.72 32.43
CA SER A 3 -41.21 -1.21 32.56
C SER A 3 -40.20 -2.30 32.90
N ASN A 4 -39.22 -2.54 32.01
CA ASN A 4 -37.78 -2.41 32.32
C ASN A 4 -36.92 -2.69 31.06
N ALA A 5 -36.52 -1.63 30.36
CA ALA A 5 -35.10 -1.43 30.03
C ALA A 5 -34.40 -0.88 31.31
N PRO A 6 -33.05 -0.74 31.47
CA PRO A 6 -31.95 -0.62 30.48
C PRO A 6 -30.65 -1.34 31.01
N PRO A 7 -29.35 -0.93 30.80
CA PRO A 7 -28.71 0.05 29.91
C PRO A 7 -27.41 -0.41 29.20
N ASP A 8 -26.81 0.55 28.48
CA ASP A 8 -25.55 0.60 27.74
C ASP A 8 -24.28 0.03 28.40
N GLY A 9 -23.34 -0.40 27.53
CA GLY A 9 -21.91 -0.15 27.71
C GLY A 9 -21.03 -1.36 28.07
N LEU A 10 -20.14 -1.76 27.14
CA LEU A 10 -18.68 -1.99 27.31
C LEU A 10 -18.10 -2.85 26.17
N PRO A 11 -16.77 -2.78 25.92
CA PRO A 11 -16.20 -2.72 24.58
C PRO A 11 -15.64 -4.07 24.13
N LEU A 12 -15.75 -4.38 22.85
CA LEU A 12 -14.98 -5.46 22.24
C LEU A 12 -13.53 -5.01 22.02
N ARG A 13 -12.78 -4.97 23.12
CA ARG A 13 -11.32 -5.16 23.12
C ARG A 13 -11.06 -6.65 22.82
N ILE A 14 -10.69 -6.96 21.58
CA ILE A 14 -9.87 -8.14 21.30
C ILE A 14 -8.58 -7.64 20.66
N ALA A 15 -7.57 -7.54 21.51
CA ALA A 15 -6.18 -7.47 21.13
C ALA A 15 -5.74 -8.82 20.56
N ALA A 16 -5.04 -8.81 19.43
CA ALA A 16 -3.80 -9.57 19.24
C ALA A 16 -3.21 -9.19 17.89
N TRP A 17 -2.21 -8.33 17.95
CA TRP A 17 -1.27 -7.99 16.90
C TRP A 17 -0.71 -9.25 16.26
N ARG A 18 -1.31 -9.66 15.15
CA ARG A 18 -0.70 -10.66 14.27
C ARG A 18 0.43 -9.95 13.55
N ARG A 19 1.68 -10.28 13.92
CA ARG A 19 2.91 -9.75 13.32
C ARG A 19 2.77 -9.77 11.79
N PRO A 20 3.12 -8.68 11.08
CA PRO A 20 3.21 -8.74 9.63
C PRO A 20 4.28 -9.76 9.23
N PRO A 21 4.11 -10.48 8.11
CA PRO A 21 5.15 -11.34 7.58
C PRO A 21 6.44 -10.52 7.37
N LYS A 22 7.57 -11.18 7.61
CA LYS A 22 8.92 -10.62 7.56
C LYS A 22 9.11 -9.92 6.21
N ASN A 23 9.35 -8.61 6.30
CA ASN A 23 9.53 -7.67 5.21
C ASN A 23 10.65 -8.16 4.27
N ASP A 24 10.31 -8.57 3.05
CA ASP A 24 11.28 -8.65 1.97
C ASP A 24 11.71 -7.23 1.62
N ARG A 25 13.02 -7.07 1.45
CA ARG A 25 13.73 -5.80 1.33
C ARG A 25 13.19 -5.00 0.14
N HIS A 26 12.28 -4.06 0.40
CA HIS A 26 12.10 -2.92 -0.49
C HIS A 26 13.35 -2.04 -0.39
N HIS A 27 14.20 -2.17 -1.40
CA HIS A 27 15.22 -1.18 -1.69
C HIS A 27 14.53 0.18 -1.85
N PHE A 28 14.68 1.03 -0.85
CA PHE A 28 14.55 2.47 -1.00
C PHE A 28 15.58 2.88 -2.05
N CYS A 29 15.13 3.35 -3.22
CA CYS A 29 15.97 4.11 -4.14
C CYS A 29 16.14 5.52 -3.56
N PRO A 30 17.34 5.94 -3.12
CA PRO A 30 17.60 7.33 -2.80
C PRO A 30 18.03 8.01 -4.10
N ALA A 31 17.06 8.38 -4.94
CA ALA A 31 17.32 9.11 -6.18
C ALA A 31 16.54 10.43 -6.18
N LEU A 32 16.75 11.26 -5.16
CA LEU A 32 16.42 12.69 -5.18
C LEU A 32 17.45 13.42 -4.31
N ALA A 33 18.66 13.55 -4.83
CA ALA A 33 19.71 14.41 -4.26
C ALA A 33 20.63 14.93 -5.37
N ASN A 34 20.06 15.69 -6.30
CA ASN A 34 20.64 16.80 -7.09
C ASN A 34 19.60 17.12 -8.18
N GLU A 35 19.13 18.34 -8.36
CA GLU A 35 19.90 19.50 -8.84
C GLU A 35 19.25 20.84 -8.46
N ASN A 36 20.12 21.84 -8.29
CA ASN A 36 19.89 23.29 -8.33
C ASN A 36 19.38 24.00 -7.06
N GLY A 37 20.36 24.38 -6.23
CA GLY A 37 20.24 25.36 -5.16
C GLY A 37 21.42 25.27 -4.20
N SER A 38 22.59 25.81 -4.61
CA SER A 38 23.85 25.90 -3.84
C SER A 38 24.05 24.78 -2.80
N ALA A 39 24.27 23.55 -3.26
CA ALA A 39 24.69 22.47 -2.39
C ALA A 39 26.13 22.74 -1.96
N VAL A 40 26.32 23.39 -0.80
CA VAL A 40 27.57 23.28 -0.06
C VAL A 40 27.82 21.78 0.09
N ASN A 41 28.86 21.26 -0.56
CA ASN A 41 29.15 19.83 -0.59
C ASN A 41 29.14 19.34 0.86
N PRO A 42 28.22 18.45 1.28
CA PRO A 42 27.99 18.14 2.69
C PRO A 42 29.25 17.58 3.37
N VAL A 43 30.12 16.97 2.57
CA VAL A 43 31.45 16.53 3.00
C VAL A 43 32.37 17.73 3.28
N ALA A 44 32.39 18.74 2.41
CA ALA A 44 33.17 19.96 2.60
C ALA A 44 32.67 20.79 3.79
N ALA A 45 31.35 20.89 3.99
CA ALA A 45 30.77 21.56 5.17
C ALA A 45 31.15 20.85 6.47
N ALA A 46 31.11 19.51 6.50
CA ALA A 46 31.49 18.73 7.66
C ALA A 46 32.99 18.85 7.97
N LEU A 47 33.85 18.84 6.93
CA LEU A 47 35.29 19.06 7.08
C LEU A 47 35.59 20.47 7.59
N PHE A 48 34.95 21.50 7.05
CA PHE A 48 35.13 22.88 7.48
C PHE A 48 34.67 23.10 8.93
N CYS A 49 33.48 22.60 9.30
CA CYS A 49 33.01 22.67 10.68
C CYS A 49 33.91 21.89 11.65
N GLY A 50 34.40 20.71 11.25
CA GLY A 50 35.34 19.93 12.06
C GLY A 50 36.66 20.69 12.29
N LEU A 51 37.18 21.33 11.25
CA LEU A 51 38.43 22.10 11.30
C LEU A 51 38.29 23.36 12.18
N VAL A 52 37.18 24.08 12.06
CA VAL A 52 36.86 25.23 12.94
C VAL A 52 36.74 24.78 14.39
N LEU A 53 36.08 23.64 14.65
CA LEU A 53 35.92 23.10 16.00
C LEU A 53 37.28 22.74 16.63
N ILE A 54 38.18 22.11 15.86
CA ILE A 54 39.54 21.81 16.31
C ILE A 54 40.28 23.09 16.69
N ILE A 55 40.26 24.11 15.83
CA ILE A 55 40.95 25.38 16.07
C ILE A 55 40.44 26.04 17.35
N VAL A 56 39.12 26.14 17.53
CA VAL A 56 38.49 26.78 18.70
C VAL A 56 38.79 26.03 20.00
N VAL A 57 38.70 24.70 20.00
CA VAL A 57 38.97 23.89 21.20
C VAL A 57 40.45 23.98 21.61
N TYR A 58 41.36 23.93 20.63
CA TYR A 58 42.79 24.07 20.94
C TYR A 58 43.15 25.48 21.39
N THR A 59 42.63 26.54 20.75
CA THR A 59 42.92 27.93 21.18
C THR A 59 42.34 28.27 22.55
N THR A 60 41.17 27.72 22.92
CA THR A 60 40.58 27.93 24.25
C THR A 60 41.33 27.17 25.34
N LEU A 61 41.77 25.94 25.08
CA LEU A 61 42.59 25.15 26.01
C LEU A 61 44.00 25.72 26.20
N ASP A 62 44.57 26.32 25.16
CA ASP A 62 45.87 26.99 25.22
C ASP A 62 45.78 28.30 26.04
N ARG A 63 44.75 29.13 25.80
CA ARG A 63 44.49 30.36 26.58
C ARG A 63 44.21 30.11 28.07
N THR A 64 43.74 28.93 28.43
CA THR A 64 43.43 28.56 29.83
C THR A 64 44.59 27.87 30.54
N GLY A 65 45.70 27.56 29.84
CA GLY A 65 46.89 26.91 30.42
C GLY A 65 46.66 25.46 30.88
N LEU A 66 45.50 24.87 30.58
CA LEU A 66 45.11 23.52 30.98
C LEU A 66 46.00 22.44 30.34
N MET A 67 46.46 22.70 29.12
CA MET A 67 47.39 21.81 28.39
C MET A 67 48.71 21.58 29.15
N VAL A 68 49.25 22.62 29.78
CA VAL A 68 50.54 22.58 30.49
C VAL A 68 50.41 21.89 31.85
N ARG A 69 49.26 22.04 32.52
CA ARG A 69 48.99 21.41 33.83
C ARG A 69 48.76 19.89 33.77
N LEU A 70 48.31 19.37 32.62
CA LEU A 70 47.95 17.95 32.45
C LEU A 70 49.08 17.06 31.91
N GLY A 71 50.25 17.64 31.57
CA GLY A 71 51.44 16.91 31.15
C GLY A 71 51.16 15.90 30.02
N ARG A 72 51.42 14.61 30.27
CA ARG A 72 51.30 13.53 29.28
C ARG A 72 49.87 13.28 28.77
N PHE A 73 48.84 13.75 29.49
CA PHE A 73 47.43 13.62 29.10
C PHE A 73 46.87 14.87 28.40
N GLY A 74 47.66 15.93 28.24
CA GLY A 74 47.30 17.15 27.53
C GLY A 74 46.65 16.95 26.15
N PRO A 75 47.18 16.08 25.25
CA PRO A 75 46.61 15.90 23.92
C PRO A 75 45.34 15.03 23.89
N VAL A 76 45.03 14.30 24.96
CA VAL A 76 43.85 13.42 25.03
C VAL A 76 42.58 14.20 25.37
N LEU A 77 42.72 15.23 26.21
CA LEU A 77 41.62 16.10 26.63
C LEU A 77 40.86 16.80 25.47
N PRO A 78 41.53 17.49 24.51
CA PRO A 78 40.85 18.13 23.38
C PRO A 78 40.14 17.11 22.48
N LEU A 79 40.72 15.92 22.28
CA LEU A 79 40.11 14.86 21.48
C LEU A 79 38.80 14.38 22.12
N LEU A 80 38.76 14.22 23.44
CA LEU A 80 37.55 13.85 24.16
C LEU A 80 36.48 14.95 24.10
N ILE A 81 36.87 16.22 24.21
CA ILE A 81 35.96 17.37 24.09
C ILE A 81 35.37 17.45 22.69
N ILE A 82 36.19 17.29 21.64
CA ILE A 82 35.76 17.28 20.23
C ILE A 82 34.81 16.11 19.97
N ALA A 83 35.14 14.91 20.44
CA ALA A 83 34.27 13.74 20.29
C ALA A 83 32.92 13.94 20.99
N TRP A 84 32.92 14.55 22.18
CA TRP A 84 31.70 14.84 22.93
C TRP A 84 30.83 15.91 22.25
N LEU A 85 31.44 16.99 21.73
CA LEU A 85 30.76 18.02 20.96
C LEU A 85 30.18 17.46 19.65
N MET A 86 30.94 16.65 18.92
CA MET A 86 30.43 15.95 17.73
C MET A 86 29.25 15.05 18.05
N TYR A 87 29.32 14.29 19.14
CA TYR A 87 28.20 13.46 19.59
C TYR A 87 26.98 14.29 19.98
N GLY A 88 27.19 15.43 20.66
CA GLY A 88 26.15 16.39 21.01
C GLY A 88 25.45 16.98 19.79
N ILE A 89 26.23 17.43 18.80
CA ILE A 89 25.72 17.96 17.53
C ILE A 89 24.98 16.86 16.76
N TYR A 90 25.54 15.66 16.66
CA TYR A 90 24.89 14.53 16.00
C TYR A 90 23.55 14.16 16.65
N ARG A 91 23.50 14.07 17.98
CA ARG A 91 22.28 13.78 18.73
C ARG A 91 21.28 14.92 18.60
N GLY A 92 21.74 16.17 18.66
CA GLY A 92 20.93 17.36 18.44
C GLY A 92 20.30 17.38 17.05
N PHE A 93 21.09 17.11 16.01
CA PHE A 93 20.62 17.04 14.62
C PHE A 93 19.69 15.85 14.40
N ARG A 94 19.92 14.72 15.07
CA ARG A 94 19.02 13.56 15.03
C ARG A 94 17.69 13.87 15.71
N LEU A 95 17.70 14.54 16.85
CA LEU A 95 16.49 15.01 17.54
C LEU A 95 15.76 16.09 16.73
N LEU A 96 16.50 17.01 16.10
CA LEU A 96 15.94 18.01 15.18
C LEU A 96 15.34 17.35 13.95
N LYS A 97 16.01 16.39 13.30
CA LYS A 97 15.44 15.61 12.19
C LYS A 97 14.19 14.84 12.63
N GLN A 98 14.20 14.26 13.83
CA GLN A 98 13.03 13.57 14.37
C GLN A 98 11.87 14.52 14.70
N ARG A 99 12.15 15.74 15.17
CA ARG A 99 11.13 16.79 15.39
C ARG A 99 10.64 17.40 14.08
N LEU A 100 11.53 17.70 13.15
CA LEU A 100 11.22 18.23 11.82
C LEU A 100 10.47 17.19 10.98
N ALA A 101 10.81 15.91 11.00
CA ALA A 101 10.01 14.87 10.35
C ALA A 101 8.60 14.73 10.96
N ARG A 102 8.42 15.17 12.21
CA ARG A 102 7.14 15.19 12.93
C ARG A 102 6.33 16.47 12.67
N ILE A 103 6.99 17.58 12.30
CA ILE A 103 6.42 18.93 12.13
C ILE A 103 6.38 19.37 10.66
N ARG A 104 7.09 18.69 9.74
CA ARG A 104 7.11 19.03 8.31
C ARG A 104 5.70 18.85 7.76
N ILE A 105 4.99 19.98 7.67
CA ILE A 105 3.87 20.22 6.78
C ILE A 105 4.39 19.79 5.42
N LYS A 106 4.01 18.58 5.01
CA LYS A 106 4.51 17.98 3.78
C LYS A 106 3.83 18.75 2.65
N GLY A 107 4.54 19.72 2.07
CA GLY A 107 3.97 20.71 1.14
C GLY A 107 3.16 20.10 -0.02
N PRO A 108 2.40 20.93 -0.76
CA PRO A 108 1.42 20.47 -1.74
C PRO A 108 1.99 19.50 -2.79
N LEU A 109 3.23 19.70 -3.22
CA LEU A 109 3.95 18.80 -4.12
C LEU A 109 4.09 17.38 -3.58
N TYR A 110 4.25 17.23 -2.27
CA TYR A 110 4.33 15.91 -1.63
C TYR A 110 2.98 15.20 -1.64
N LEU A 111 1.88 15.92 -1.40
CA LEU A 111 0.55 15.32 -1.43
C LEU A 111 0.16 14.90 -2.84
N ARG A 112 0.55 15.69 -3.85
CA ARG A 112 0.38 15.37 -5.26
C ARG A 112 1.22 14.16 -5.68
N ALA A 113 2.45 14.06 -5.19
CA ALA A 113 3.28 12.87 -5.39
C ALA A 113 2.64 11.62 -4.75
N LEU A 114 2.15 11.73 -3.51
CA LEU A 114 1.43 10.64 -2.85
C LEU A 114 0.18 10.20 -3.60
N MET A 115 -0.59 11.15 -4.13
CA MET A 115 -1.76 10.85 -4.96
C MET A 115 -1.34 10.05 -6.20
N ASN A 116 -0.36 10.54 -6.96
CA ASN A 116 0.09 9.89 -8.18
C ASN A 116 0.65 8.49 -7.90
N ASP A 117 1.45 8.34 -6.85
CA ASP A 117 2.00 7.04 -6.42
C ASP A 117 0.88 6.08 -6.01
N CYS A 118 -0.12 6.56 -5.26
CA CYS A 118 -1.25 5.74 -4.85
C CYS A 118 -2.10 5.30 -6.05
N LEU A 119 -2.43 6.22 -6.96
CA LEU A 119 -3.21 5.93 -8.16
C LEU A 119 -2.48 4.96 -9.09
N GLU A 120 -1.19 5.17 -9.37
CA GLU A 120 -0.41 4.26 -10.21
C GLU A 120 -0.32 2.87 -9.58
N ARG A 121 -0.13 2.79 -8.26
CA ARG A 121 -0.02 1.51 -7.55
C ARG A 121 -1.35 0.76 -7.44
N THR A 122 -2.45 1.45 -7.21
CA THR A 122 -3.77 0.83 -6.99
C THR A 122 -4.51 0.58 -8.30
N CYS A 123 -4.35 1.47 -9.28
CA CYS A 123 -5.18 1.50 -10.48
C CYS A 123 -4.40 1.67 -11.78
N GLY A 124 -3.09 1.96 -11.76
CA GLY A 124 -2.31 2.24 -12.97
C GLY A 124 -2.46 1.19 -14.08
N PRO A 125 -2.34 -0.13 -13.78
CA PRO A 125 -2.56 -1.17 -14.78
C PRO A 125 -4.00 -1.24 -15.32
N LEU A 126 -5.00 -0.85 -14.52
CA LEU A 126 -6.40 -0.81 -14.94
C LEU A 126 -6.67 0.43 -15.79
N GLU A 127 -6.19 1.60 -15.36
CA GLU A 127 -6.35 2.87 -16.07
C GLU A 127 -5.70 2.81 -17.45
N LYS A 128 -4.48 2.25 -17.55
CA LYS A 128 -3.81 2.02 -18.85
C LYS A 128 -4.65 1.19 -19.81
N ARG A 129 -5.36 0.17 -19.29
CA ARG A 129 -6.22 -0.70 -20.10
C ARG A 129 -7.51 -0.02 -20.51
N LEU A 130 -8.16 0.69 -19.59
CA LEU A 130 -9.40 1.43 -19.86
C LEU A 130 -9.20 2.56 -20.88
N ASN A 131 -8.03 3.19 -20.88
CA ASN A 131 -7.70 4.28 -21.82
C ASN A 131 -7.18 3.77 -23.18
N SER A 132 -6.99 2.46 -23.36
CA SER A 132 -6.51 1.88 -24.61
C SER A 132 -7.69 1.49 -25.51
N PRO A 133 -7.93 2.16 -26.64
CA PRO A 133 -9.10 1.90 -27.49
C PRO A 133 -9.08 0.51 -28.15
N GLU A 134 -7.90 -0.12 -28.24
CA GLU A 134 -7.71 -1.44 -28.83
C GLU A 134 -8.14 -2.59 -27.90
N ILE A 135 -8.27 -2.33 -26.59
CA ILE A 135 -8.54 -3.37 -25.60
C ILE A 135 -10.05 -3.43 -25.32
N SER A 136 -10.67 -4.55 -25.68
CA SER A 136 -12.09 -4.78 -25.39
C SER A 136 -12.34 -4.96 -23.89
N SER A 137 -13.55 -4.63 -23.41
CA SER A 137 -13.95 -4.85 -22.02
C SER A 137 -13.78 -6.32 -21.58
N ALA A 138 -14.02 -7.27 -22.49
CA ALA A 138 -13.79 -8.68 -22.25
C ALA A 138 -12.31 -8.99 -21.96
N ALA A 139 -11.38 -8.39 -22.72
CA ALA A 139 -9.95 -8.55 -22.49
C ALA A 139 -9.52 -7.95 -21.14
N ILE A 140 -10.02 -6.76 -20.77
CA ILE A 140 -9.77 -6.15 -19.46
C ILE A 140 -10.27 -7.08 -18.34
N PHE A 141 -11.48 -7.62 -18.50
CA PHE A 141 -12.06 -8.53 -17.52
C PHE A 141 -11.26 -9.83 -17.39
N ASN A 142 -10.78 -10.39 -18.50
CA ASN A 142 -9.93 -11.58 -18.49
C ASN A 142 -8.61 -11.36 -17.71
N ASP A 143 -8.00 -10.18 -17.84
CA ASP A 143 -6.81 -9.82 -17.08
C ASP A 143 -7.09 -9.73 -15.57
N ILE A 144 -8.24 -9.18 -15.19
CA ILE A 144 -8.68 -9.13 -13.79
C ILE A 144 -8.93 -10.54 -13.25
N LEU A 145 -9.61 -11.39 -14.03
CA LEU A 145 -9.87 -12.80 -13.69
C LEU A 145 -8.58 -13.59 -13.50
N LEU A 146 -7.58 -13.34 -14.36
CA LEU A 146 -6.27 -13.96 -14.27
C LEU A 146 -5.56 -13.60 -12.96
N ASP A 147 -5.51 -12.31 -12.61
CA ASP A 147 -4.93 -11.84 -11.35
C ASP A 147 -5.68 -12.40 -10.15
N LYS A 148 -7.02 -12.41 -10.19
CA LYS A 148 -7.87 -12.96 -9.13
C LYS A 148 -7.62 -14.44 -8.89
N MET A 149 -7.56 -15.24 -9.97
CA MET A 149 -7.25 -16.66 -9.91
C MET A 149 -5.88 -16.90 -9.27
N GLN A 150 -4.87 -16.10 -9.64
CA GLN A 150 -3.53 -16.23 -9.07
C GLN A 150 -3.46 -15.78 -7.60
N ASP A 151 -4.23 -14.77 -7.20
CA ASP A 151 -4.37 -14.34 -5.81
C ASP A 151 -5.04 -15.41 -4.93
N ILE A 152 -6.12 -16.03 -5.43
CA ILE A 152 -6.76 -17.18 -4.75
C ILE A 152 -5.76 -18.33 -4.62
N CYS A 153 -4.94 -18.59 -5.65
CA CYS A 153 -3.90 -19.60 -5.58
C CYS A 153 -2.87 -19.31 -4.47
N ARG A 154 -2.45 -18.05 -4.32
CA ARG A 154 -1.48 -17.63 -3.28
C ARG A 154 -2.07 -17.62 -1.86
N THR A 155 -3.37 -17.37 -1.72
CA THR A 155 -4.00 -17.15 -0.41
C THR A 155 -4.75 -18.38 0.10
N ASP A 156 -5.54 -19.03 -0.74
CA ASP A 156 -6.42 -20.14 -0.37
C ASP A 156 -5.85 -21.51 -0.69
N CYS A 157 -5.08 -21.66 -1.77
CA CYS A 157 -4.54 -22.94 -2.21
C CYS A 157 -3.24 -23.38 -1.50
N LEU A 158 -2.78 -22.63 -0.49
CA LEU A 158 -1.50 -22.91 0.22
C LEU A 158 -1.39 -24.35 0.76
N ARG A 159 -2.51 -24.95 1.18
CA ARG A 159 -2.59 -26.31 1.73
C ARG A 159 -3.10 -27.36 0.73
N PHE A 160 -3.42 -26.92 -0.49
CA PHE A 160 -4.08 -27.73 -1.52
C PHE A 160 -3.16 -27.78 -2.75
N SER A 161 -2.10 -28.58 -2.62
CA SER A 161 -0.94 -28.57 -3.52
C SER A 161 -1.29 -29.01 -4.95
N ASP A 162 -2.29 -29.88 -5.12
CA ASP A 162 -2.80 -30.34 -6.40
C ASP A 162 -3.47 -29.21 -7.18
N ILE A 163 -4.33 -28.42 -6.53
CA ILE A 163 -4.98 -27.25 -7.15
C ILE A 163 -3.94 -26.18 -7.44
N ARG A 164 -3.04 -25.91 -6.49
CA ARG A 164 -1.95 -24.97 -6.67
C ARG A 164 -1.06 -25.34 -7.87
N ARG A 165 -0.63 -26.61 -7.98
CA ARG A 165 0.18 -27.11 -9.11
C ARG A 165 -0.52 -26.97 -10.45
N ARG A 166 -1.84 -27.18 -10.52
CA ARG A 166 -2.61 -26.97 -11.76
C ARG A 166 -2.60 -25.52 -12.21
N ILE A 167 -2.77 -24.59 -11.28
CA ILE A 167 -2.78 -23.14 -11.57
C ILE A 167 -1.37 -22.65 -11.91
N GLU A 168 -0.38 -22.93 -11.06
CA GLU A 168 1.02 -22.51 -11.29
C GLU A 168 1.62 -23.17 -12.55
N GLY A 169 1.28 -24.44 -12.80
CA GLY A 169 1.71 -25.18 -13.98
C GLY A 169 1.06 -24.73 -15.29
N SER A 170 0.03 -23.87 -15.25
CA SER A 170 -0.63 -23.36 -16.45
C SER A 170 0.22 -22.40 -17.28
N ARG A 171 1.30 -21.86 -16.70
CA ARG A 171 2.17 -20.83 -17.30
C ARG A 171 1.45 -19.53 -17.68
N LEU A 172 0.19 -19.34 -17.30
CA LEU A 172 -0.48 -18.05 -17.41
C LEU A 172 0.14 -17.08 -16.40
N LYS A 173 0.42 -15.85 -16.82
CA LYS A 173 1.04 -14.81 -15.98
C LYS A 173 0.13 -13.58 -15.95
N GLY A 174 -0.31 -13.20 -14.75
CA GLY A 174 -1.03 -11.95 -14.54
C GLY A 174 -0.08 -10.76 -14.40
N THR A 175 -0.61 -9.66 -13.87
CA THR A 175 0.19 -8.46 -13.56
C THR A 175 1.17 -8.73 -12.43
N ALA A 176 2.24 -7.93 -12.37
CA ALA A 176 3.17 -7.97 -11.25
C ALA A 176 2.41 -7.72 -9.94
N ASN A 177 2.65 -8.56 -8.93
CA ASN A 177 1.98 -8.50 -7.62
C ASN A 177 0.43 -8.65 -7.64
N HIS A 178 -0.18 -9.05 -8.76
CA HIS A 178 -1.63 -9.20 -8.92
C HIS A 178 -2.40 -7.92 -8.56
N VAL A 179 -1.98 -6.80 -9.15
CA VAL A 179 -2.53 -5.45 -8.85
C VAL A 179 -4.02 -5.37 -9.15
N LEU A 180 -4.56 -6.21 -10.04
CA LEU A 180 -5.99 -6.22 -10.39
C LEU A 180 -6.84 -7.15 -9.49
N ALA A 181 -6.23 -8.04 -8.70
CA ALA A 181 -6.96 -8.93 -7.78
C ALA A 181 -7.83 -8.22 -6.71
N PRO A 182 -7.51 -6.99 -6.25
CA PRO A 182 -8.33 -6.26 -5.30
C PRO A 182 -9.74 -5.89 -5.78
N PHE A 183 -10.01 -5.87 -7.09
CA PHE A 183 -11.34 -5.55 -7.62
C PHE A 183 -12.32 -6.72 -7.42
N PHE A 184 -13.61 -6.41 -7.39
CA PHE A 184 -14.69 -7.39 -7.21
C PHE A 184 -14.61 -8.17 -5.88
N GLN A 185 -14.27 -7.48 -4.80
CA GLN A 185 -14.22 -8.05 -3.45
C GLN A 185 -15.54 -7.91 -2.72
N THR A 186 -15.76 -8.82 -1.77
CA THR A 186 -16.77 -8.60 -0.73
C THR A 186 -16.30 -7.51 0.23
N ALA A 187 -17.25 -6.79 0.84
CA ALA A 187 -16.93 -5.81 1.88
C ALA A 187 -16.12 -6.41 3.03
N THR A 188 -16.38 -7.68 3.38
CA THR A 188 -15.67 -8.39 4.46
C THR A 188 -14.23 -8.74 4.09
N GLU A 189 -13.94 -9.06 2.82
CA GLU A 189 -12.57 -9.27 2.36
C GLU A 189 -11.78 -7.96 2.27
N TYR A 190 -12.43 -6.89 1.81
CA TYR A 190 -11.82 -5.56 1.76
C TYR A 190 -11.35 -5.11 3.15
N LEU A 191 -12.18 -5.27 4.18
CA LEU A 191 -11.85 -4.87 5.57
C LEU A 191 -10.67 -5.65 6.18
N LYS A 192 -10.33 -6.83 5.64
CA LYS A 192 -9.16 -7.61 6.10
C LYS A 192 -7.85 -7.07 5.52
N ARG A 193 -7.90 -6.28 4.44
CA ARG A 193 -6.71 -5.72 3.79
C ARG A 193 -6.32 -4.41 4.46
N PRO A 194 -5.01 -4.14 4.62
CA PRO A 194 -4.57 -2.82 5.04
C PRO A 194 -4.93 -1.79 3.97
N LEU A 195 -5.31 -0.59 4.39
CA LEU A 195 -5.44 0.55 3.48
C LEU A 195 -4.12 0.81 2.75
N PRO A 196 -4.16 1.35 1.53
CA PRO A 196 -2.97 1.86 0.85
C PRO A 196 -2.16 2.76 1.78
N GLU A 197 -0.83 2.60 1.74
CA GLU A 197 0.05 3.28 2.68
C GLU A 197 -0.07 4.80 2.56
N GLU A 198 -0.29 5.29 1.35
CA GLU A 198 -0.45 6.70 1.02
C GLU A 198 -1.71 7.26 1.70
N ILE A 199 -2.86 6.56 1.62
CA ILE A 199 -4.09 6.95 2.33
C ILE A 199 -3.84 6.98 3.85
N ARG A 200 -3.12 5.99 4.38
CA ARG A 200 -2.77 5.94 5.81
C ARG A 200 -1.88 7.12 6.22
N GLN A 201 -0.91 7.48 5.39
CA GLN A 201 -0.03 8.63 5.66
C GLN A 201 -0.78 9.96 5.64
N VAL A 202 -1.77 10.12 4.76
CA VAL A 202 -2.64 11.31 4.73
C VAL A 202 -3.58 11.34 5.95
N ASP A 203 -4.11 10.20 6.37
CA ASP A 203 -4.94 10.06 7.58
C ASP A 203 -4.15 10.41 8.86
N ASP A 204 -2.91 9.91 8.97
CA ASP A 204 -1.97 10.23 10.04
C ASP A 204 -1.57 11.71 10.04
N MET A 205 -1.50 12.35 8.86
CA MET A 205 -1.23 13.78 8.74
C MET A 205 -2.45 14.60 9.18
N ALA A 206 -3.62 14.32 8.63
CA ALA A 206 -4.86 15.05 8.90
C ALA A 206 -5.24 15.00 10.39
N SER A 207 -5.09 13.82 11.02
CA SER A 207 -5.34 13.67 12.47
C SER A 207 -4.45 14.54 13.35
N ARG A 208 -3.27 14.96 12.86
CA ARG A 208 -2.30 15.77 13.62
C ARG A 208 -2.40 17.27 13.33
N SER A 209 -2.65 17.68 12.09
CA SER A 209 -2.54 19.08 11.68
C SER A 209 -3.80 19.70 11.05
N ARG A 210 -4.70 18.90 10.46
CA ARG A 210 -5.83 19.38 9.64
C ARG A 210 -7.09 18.55 9.88
N LYS A 211 -7.81 18.83 10.98
CA LYS A 211 -9.06 18.12 11.33
C LYS A 211 -10.18 18.35 10.31
N ASP A 212 -10.13 19.47 9.60
CA ASP A 212 -10.95 19.84 8.44
C ASP A 212 -10.91 18.81 7.30
N PHE A 213 -9.86 17.98 7.23
CA PHE A 213 -9.70 16.97 6.17
C PHE A 213 -10.44 15.67 6.45
N LYS A 214 -10.94 15.49 7.67
CA LYS A 214 -11.68 14.28 8.07
C LYS A 214 -12.83 13.90 7.11
N PRO A 215 -13.73 14.80 6.70
CA PRO A 215 -14.78 14.45 5.73
C PRO A 215 -14.22 14.06 4.35
N LEU A 216 -13.18 14.73 3.88
CA LEU A 216 -12.53 14.41 2.59
C LEU A 216 -11.84 13.04 2.62
N LEU A 217 -11.18 12.72 3.73
CA LEU A 217 -10.58 11.40 3.95
C LEU A 217 -11.62 10.28 4.07
N GLN A 218 -12.75 10.54 4.72
CA GLN A 218 -13.86 9.60 4.76
C GLN A 218 -14.41 9.34 3.35
N ARG A 219 -14.59 10.40 2.55
CA ARG A 219 -14.99 10.29 1.14
C ARG A 219 -13.96 9.49 0.34
N LEU A 220 -12.67 9.76 0.50
CA LEU A 220 -11.59 9.03 -0.17
C LEU A 220 -11.63 7.53 0.16
N LYS A 221 -11.71 7.19 1.46
CA LYS A 221 -11.82 5.79 1.91
C LYS A 221 -13.08 5.12 1.38
N ALA A 222 -14.21 5.84 1.34
CA ALA A 222 -15.47 5.33 0.78
C ALA A 222 -15.36 5.08 -0.72
N THR A 223 -14.74 5.99 -1.49
CA THR A 223 -14.53 5.80 -2.93
C THR A 223 -13.55 4.66 -3.23
N HIS A 224 -12.50 4.49 -2.42
CA HIS A 224 -11.59 3.34 -2.54
C HIS A 224 -12.31 2.02 -2.22
N GLN A 225 -13.15 2.00 -1.19
CA GLN A 225 -13.98 0.83 -0.88
C GLN A 225 -14.97 0.53 -2.01
N ALA A 226 -15.63 1.56 -2.55
CA ALA A 226 -16.57 1.43 -3.67
C ALA A 226 -15.85 0.94 -4.94
N LEU A 227 -14.61 1.36 -5.18
CA LEU A 227 -13.80 0.87 -6.27
C LEU A 227 -13.50 -0.65 -6.15
N CYS A 228 -13.17 -1.12 -4.94
CA CYS A 228 -12.88 -2.54 -4.73
C CYS A 228 -14.13 -3.42 -4.67
N THR A 229 -15.27 -2.90 -4.20
CA THR A 229 -16.46 -3.70 -3.83
C THR A 229 -17.75 -3.34 -4.57
N GLY A 230 -17.83 -2.15 -5.18
CA GLY A 230 -19.05 -1.57 -5.74
C GLY A 230 -19.58 -2.27 -6.99
N THR A 231 -18.72 -3.00 -7.70
CA THR A 231 -19.11 -3.82 -8.86
C THR A 231 -19.67 -5.20 -8.46
N GLY A 232 -19.72 -5.51 -7.16
CA GLY A 232 -20.16 -6.80 -6.63
C GLY A 232 -19.02 -7.83 -6.50
N ASP A 233 -19.31 -8.91 -5.78
CA ASP A 233 -18.39 -10.03 -5.62
C ASP A 233 -18.23 -10.81 -6.92
N ILE A 234 -17.00 -11.18 -7.26
CA ILE A 234 -16.74 -11.96 -8.48
C ILE A 234 -17.48 -13.30 -8.46
N LEU A 235 -17.68 -13.91 -7.28
CA LEU A 235 -18.40 -15.17 -7.15
C LEU A 235 -19.92 -15.02 -7.32
N SER A 236 -20.49 -13.83 -7.09
CA SER A 236 -21.91 -13.60 -7.37
C SER A 236 -22.15 -13.30 -8.85
N LEU A 237 -21.18 -12.65 -9.51
CA LEU A 237 -21.20 -12.38 -10.95
C LEU A 237 -20.97 -13.66 -11.77
N LEU A 238 -20.03 -14.49 -11.33
CA LEU A 238 -19.67 -15.75 -11.96
C LEU A 238 -19.70 -16.87 -10.90
N PRO A 239 -20.91 -17.34 -10.52
CA PRO A 239 -21.03 -18.42 -9.56
C PRO A 239 -20.37 -19.69 -10.10
N PRO A 240 -19.49 -20.32 -9.30
CA PRO A 240 -18.89 -21.59 -9.67
C PRO A 240 -19.92 -22.71 -9.62
N ASP A 241 -19.69 -23.78 -10.39
CA ASP A 241 -20.59 -24.95 -10.38
C ASP A 241 -20.66 -25.58 -8.97
N PRO A 242 -21.85 -25.66 -8.34
CA PRO A 242 -22.00 -26.23 -7.00
C PRO A 242 -21.50 -27.67 -6.92
N LYS A 243 -21.58 -28.45 -8.01
CA LYS A 243 -21.04 -29.82 -8.06
C LYS A 243 -19.52 -29.83 -7.92
N LYS A 244 -18.82 -28.84 -8.51
CA LYS A 244 -17.35 -28.73 -8.38
C LYS A 244 -16.94 -28.25 -7.00
N VAL A 245 -17.71 -27.35 -6.39
CA VAL A 245 -17.50 -26.93 -4.99
C VAL A 245 -17.57 -28.14 -4.07
N GLU A 246 -18.63 -28.95 -4.19
CA GLU A 246 -18.81 -30.12 -3.34
C GLU A 246 -17.76 -31.20 -3.64
N LYS A 247 -17.38 -31.38 -4.91
CA LYS A 247 -16.28 -32.27 -5.29
C LYS A 247 -14.95 -31.85 -4.65
N ILE A 248 -14.63 -30.56 -4.62
CA ILE A 248 -13.42 -30.06 -3.94
C ILE A 248 -13.51 -30.38 -2.45
N ARG A 249 -14.66 -30.15 -1.80
CA ARG A 249 -14.83 -30.43 -0.38
C ARG A 249 -14.67 -31.91 -0.06
N SER A 250 -15.32 -32.79 -0.81
CA SER A 250 -15.27 -34.23 -0.60
C SER A 250 -13.92 -34.86 -0.94
N SER A 251 -13.13 -34.23 -1.84
CA SER A 251 -11.78 -34.70 -2.19
C SER A 251 -10.78 -34.60 -1.02
N TYR A 252 -11.00 -33.69 -0.06
CA TYR A 252 -10.09 -33.48 1.07
C TYR A 252 -10.68 -34.00 2.39
N ARG A 253 -10.61 -35.33 2.59
CA ARG A 253 -11.21 -36.03 3.75
C ARG A 253 -10.73 -35.54 5.12
N TYR A 254 -9.42 -35.34 5.29
CA TYR A 254 -8.83 -35.09 6.61
C TYR A 254 -8.85 -33.61 7.03
N ARG A 255 -9.05 -32.69 6.07
CA ARG A 255 -9.14 -31.25 6.34
C ARG A 255 -9.85 -30.54 5.19
N PRO A 256 -11.17 -30.69 5.07
CA PRO A 256 -11.90 -30.10 3.97
C PRO A 256 -11.83 -28.56 4.03
N PRO A 257 -11.73 -27.88 2.87
CA PRO A 257 -11.88 -26.43 2.83
C PRO A 257 -13.28 -26.01 3.32
N THR A 258 -13.37 -24.80 3.88
CA THR A 258 -14.67 -24.20 4.19
C THR A 258 -15.48 -24.01 2.89
N PRO A 259 -16.83 -23.99 2.94
CA PRO A 259 -17.65 -23.82 1.75
C PRO A 259 -17.26 -22.60 0.90
N GLU A 260 -17.02 -21.45 1.53
CA GLU A 260 -16.56 -20.22 0.87
C GLU A 260 -15.19 -20.38 0.20
N ARG A 261 -14.24 -21.07 0.86
CA ARG A 261 -12.92 -21.34 0.28
C ARG A 261 -13.02 -22.31 -0.89
N ALA A 262 -13.83 -23.36 -0.76
CA ALA A 262 -14.07 -24.32 -1.83
C ALA A 262 -14.70 -23.64 -3.05
N ALA A 263 -15.62 -22.68 -2.84
CA ALA A 263 -16.20 -21.88 -3.91
C ALA A 263 -15.14 -21.03 -4.63
N ARG A 264 -14.27 -20.31 -3.90
CA ARG A 264 -13.15 -19.55 -4.50
C ARG A 264 -12.19 -20.45 -5.27
N MET A 265 -11.87 -21.63 -4.74
CA MET A 265 -10.99 -22.59 -5.43
C MET A 265 -11.64 -23.19 -6.68
N ALA A 266 -12.94 -23.51 -6.64
CA ALA A 266 -13.70 -23.98 -7.80
C ALA A 266 -13.72 -22.90 -8.89
N PHE A 267 -14.04 -21.66 -8.51
CA PHE A 267 -14.00 -20.51 -9.40
C PHE A 267 -12.62 -20.33 -10.05
N ALA A 268 -11.53 -20.44 -9.28
CA ALA A 268 -10.18 -20.33 -9.82
C ALA A 268 -9.87 -21.43 -10.86
N LEU A 269 -10.31 -22.67 -10.63
CA LEU A 269 -10.13 -23.76 -11.59
C LEU A 269 -11.00 -23.59 -12.85
N GLU A 270 -12.23 -23.12 -12.72
CA GLU A 270 -13.10 -22.82 -13.86
C GLU A 270 -12.53 -21.69 -14.70
N THR A 271 -12.10 -20.62 -14.04
CA THR A 271 -11.43 -19.49 -14.67
C THR A 271 -10.16 -19.93 -15.39
N LEU A 272 -9.37 -20.84 -14.82
CA LEU A 272 -8.21 -21.42 -15.47
C LEU A 272 -8.57 -22.14 -16.78
N VAL A 273 -9.62 -22.95 -16.76
CA VAL A 273 -10.09 -23.69 -17.95
C VAL A 273 -10.56 -22.71 -19.01
N TYR A 274 -11.34 -21.71 -18.63
CA TYR A 274 -11.83 -20.66 -19.52
C TYR A 274 -10.68 -19.87 -20.18
N LEU A 275 -9.75 -19.33 -19.39
CA LEU A 275 -8.61 -18.55 -19.90
C LEU A 275 -7.68 -19.38 -20.81
N LYS A 276 -7.48 -20.68 -20.50
CA LYS A 276 -6.76 -21.59 -21.40
C LYS A 276 -7.51 -21.80 -22.72
N ALA A 277 -8.82 -21.96 -22.66
CA ALA A 277 -9.64 -22.14 -23.86
C ALA A 277 -9.56 -20.91 -24.77
N ILE A 278 -9.54 -19.68 -24.21
CA ILE A 278 -9.37 -18.44 -24.99
C ILE A 278 -8.04 -18.46 -25.75
N ARG A 279 -6.95 -18.82 -25.05
CA ARG A 279 -5.61 -18.86 -25.65
C ARG A 279 -5.52 -19.81 -26.84
N HIS A 280 -6.31 -20.87 -26.86
CA HIS A 280 -6.34 -21.88 -27.93
C HIS A 280 -7.54 -21.72 -28.87
N GLU A 281 -8.29 -20.61 -28.78
CA GLU A 281 -9.49 -20.32 -29.58
C GLU A 281 -10.60 -21.39 -29.49
N ASN A 282 -10.55 -22.24 -28.47
CA ASN A 282 -11.44 -23.39 -28.28
C ASN A 282 -12.50 -23.14 -27.18
N VAL A 283 -12.92 -21.89 -27.02
CA VAL A 283 -13.89 -21.51 -25.98
C VAL A 283 -15.30 -21.91 -26.41
N ASN A 284 -16.03 -22.54 -25.50
CA ASN A 284 -17.46 -22.76 -25.66
C ASN A 284 -18.18 -21.41 -25.90
N PRO A 285 -18.94 -21.24 -27.00
CA PRO A 285 -19.63 -20.00 -27.32
C PRO A 285 -20.56 -19.49 -26.21
N MET A 286 -21.19 -20.41 -25.46
CA MET A 286 -22.07 -20.04 -24.34
C MET A 286 -21.29 -19.46 -23.16
N ASP A 287 -20.15 -20.04 -22.83
CA ASP A 287 -19.28 -19.51 -21.79
C ASP A 287 -18.74 -18.15 -22.22
N ARG A 288 -18.24 -18.01 -23.45
CA ARG A 288 -17.78 -16.72 -23.98
C ARG A 288 -18.85 -15.63 -23.84
N ARG A 289 -20.09 -15.90 -24.27
CA ARG A 289 -21.22 -14.96 -24.12
C ARG A 289 -21.48 -14.58 -22.66
N ARG A 290 -21.42 -15.54 -21.73
CA ARG A 290 -21.61 -15.28 -20.29
C ARG A 290 -20.55 -14.32 -19.74
N TYR A 291 -19.28 -14.58 -20.05
CA TYR A 291 -18.17 -13.73 -19.58
C TYR A 291 -18.19 -12.34 -20.25
N ASP A 292 -18.47 -12.28 -21.55
CA ASP A 292 -18.58 -11.02 -22.30
C ASP A 292 -19.75 -10.15 -21.80
N ALA A 293 -20.89 -10.76 -21.47
CA ALA A 293 -22.04 -10.06 -20.90
C ALA A 293 -21.74 -9.46 -19.52
N VAL A 294 -21.04 -10.22 -18.65
CA VAL A 294 -20.59 -9.71 -17.36
C VAL A 294 -19.60 -8.55 -17.60
N ALA A 295 -18.60 -8.75 -18.45
CA ALA A 295 -17.59 -7.74 -18.76
C ALA A 295 -18.21 -6.43 -19.29
N GLY A 296 -19.17 -6.51 -20.21
CA GLY A 296 -19.87 -5.35 -20.76
C GLY A 296 -20.64 -4.54 -19.73
N LYS A 297 -21.08 -5.16 -18.63
CA LYS A 297 -21.75 -4.48 -17.52
C LYS A 297 -20.76 -3.91 -16.50
N VAL A 298 -19.78 -4.70 -16.09
CA VAL A 298 -18.96 -4.38 -14.92
C VAL A 298 -17.76 -3.48 -15.23
N ILE A 299 -17.19 -3.55 -16.43
CA ILE A 299 -16.03 -2.73 -16.81
C ILE A 299 -16.39 -1.24 -16.88
N PRO A 300 -17.53 -0.82 -17.47
CA PRO A 300 -17.96 0.58 -17.39
C PRO A 300 -18.17 1.06 -15.94
N GLN A 301 -18.83 0.25 -15.10
CA GLN A 301 -19.02 0.59 -13.68
C GLN A 301 -17.69 0.73 -12.92
N LEU A 302 -16.70 -0.09 -13.26
CA LEU A 302 -15.36 -0.02 -12.70
C LEU A 302 -14.64 1.26 -13.16
N ALA A 303 -14.83 1.69 -14.40
CA ALA A 303 -14.30 2.97 -14.91
C ALA A 303 -14.92 4.17 -14.19
N ASP A 304 -16.24 4.14 -13.93
CA ASP A 304 -16.93 5.17 -13.15
C ASP A 304 -16.43 5.22 -11.70
N ALA A 305 -16.23 4.07 -11.08
CA ALA A 305 -15.68 4.00 -9.72
C ALA A 305 -14.23 4.51 -9.66
N LEU A 306 -13.42 4.24 -10.68
CA LEU A 306 -12.05 4.73 -10.81
C LEU A 306 -12.01 6.26 -10.97
N SER A 307 -12.90 6.82 -11.79
CA SER A 307 -13.00 8.27 -11.97
C SER A 307 -13.43 8.96 -10.65
N ALA A 308 -14.39 8.39 -9.92
CA ALA A 308 -14.81 8.88 -8.61
C ALA A 308 -13.68 8.83 -7.57
N TYR A 309 -12.89 7.76 -7.56
CA TYR A 309 -11.72 7.62 -6.68
C TYR A 309 -10.63 8.64 -7.01
N ARG A 310 -10.32 8.84 -8.29
CA ARG A 310 -9.37 9.87 -8.76
C ARG A 310 -9.85 11.27 -8.40
N GLN A 311 -11.14 11.56 -8.57
CA GLN A 311 -11.73 12.84 -8.18
C GLN A 311 -11.65 13.07 -6.67
N ALA A 312 -11.91 12.05 -5.84
CA ALA A 312 -11.79 12.16 -4.39
C ALA A 312 -10.36 12.49 -3.95
N TRP A 313 -9.36 11.89 -4.61
CA TRP A 313 -7.95 12.24 -4.42
C TRP A 313 -7.65 13.68 -4.84
N GLN A 314 -8.12 14.10 -6.02
CA GLN A 314 -7.90 15.45 -6.54
C GLN A 314 -8.49 16.51 -5.59
N VAL A 315 -9.73 16.33 -5.14
CA VAL A 315 -10.39 17.24 -4.18
C VAL A 315 -9.60 17.35 -2.88
N LEU A 316 -9.01 16.25 -2.40
CA LEU A 316 -8.18 16.26 -1.19
C LEU A 316 -6.86 17.01 -1.39
N VAL A 317 -6.25 16.91 -2.58
CA VAL A 317 -5.05 17.66 -2.95
C VAL A 317 -5.37 19.14 -3.11
N ASP A 318 -6.43 19.48 -3.83
CA ASP A 318 -6.85 20.86 -4.09
C ASP A 318 -7.19 21.59 -2.77
N ALA A 319 -7.89 20.93 -1.85
CA ALA A 319 -8.17 21.45 -0.51
C ALA A 319 -6.90 21.68 0.34
N TYR A 320 -5.80 21.00 0.02
CA TYR A 320 -4.50 21.20 0.67
C TYR A 320 -3.70 22.34 0.06
N GLU A 321 -3.83 22.52 -1.27
CA GLU A 321 -3.20 23.61 -2.02
C GLU A 321 -3.84 24.97 -1.70
N GLN A 322 -5.12 25.03 -1.34
CA GLN A 322 -5.78 26.27 -0.96
C GLN A 322 -5.28 26.80 0.40
N PRO A 323 -4.78 28.06 0.48
CA PRO A 323 -4.44 28.68 1.76
C PRO A 323 -5.71 28.87 2.59
N GLN A 324 -5.66 28.52 3.87
CA GLN A 324 -6.74 28.82 4.81
C GLN A 324 -6.88 30.34 4.91
N GLY A 325 -7.96 30.89 4.36
CA GLY A 325 -8.15 32.33 4.29
C GLY A 325 -9.42 32.75 3.56
N GLN A 326 -10.57 32.26 4.04
CA GLN A 326 -11.74 33.10 4.34
C GLN A 326 -12.37 32.55 5.63
#